data_AF-A0A9P7AKT5-F1
#
_entry.id   AF-A0A9P7AKT5-F1
#
_cell.length_a   1.000
_cell.length_b   1.000
_cell.length_c   1.000
_cell.angle_alpha   90.00
_cell.angle_beta   90.00
_cell.angle_gamma   90.00
#
_symmetry.space_group_name_H-M   'P 1'
#
loop_
_entity.id
_entity.type
_entity.pdbx_description
1 polymer ?
#
loop_
_entity_poly.entity_id
_entity_poly.type
_entity_poly.pdbx_seq_one_letter_code
_entity_poly.pdbx_strand_id
1 'polypeptide(L)'
;MFPFSVPVYEPPPYALSGLSFSQLPMYTQRYLQFIAKSVPPDVPEVDSISDKRSIISMALFRSLIGNDMALVRQRDNAIAMARKLRRGIPPQATTQWHLEEQLTRIQFVLDTLLPERELIFNEFMIKFDALVWLDQRRWENCTSESWQKYRDALLEPILDRTSTQLTRIAQGKSIENMHVINGYTYRAPSLPYSPSGSSRASRARFRRSAACGPEFREDRHRGC
;
A
#
# COMPACT_ATOMS: atom_id res chain seq x y z
N MET A 1 -16.12 5.76 -22.42
CA MET A 1 -15.99 4.83 -21.27
C MET A 1 -15.66 5.70 -20.07
N PHE A 2 -16.46 5.69 -18.99
CA PHE A 2 -16.10 6.47 -17.79
C PHE A 2 -14.90 5.77 -17.11
N PRO A 3 -13.76 6.45 -16.93
CA PRO A 3 -12.60 5.85 -16.27
C PRO A 3 -12.97 5.50 -14.83
N PHE A 4 -12.53 4.33 -14.38
CA PHE A 4 -12.68 3.94 -12.98
C PHE A 4 -11.58 4.64 -12.19
N SER A 5 -11.96 5.61 -11.35
CA SER A 5 -11.03 6.23 -10.40
C SER A 5 -10.89 5.30 -9.19
N VAL A 6 -9.71 4.71 -9.05
CA VAL A 6 -9.35 3.91 -7.88
C VAL A 6 -9.33 4.82 -6.65
N PRO A 7 -10.00 4.46 -5.53
CA PRO A 7 -9.80 5.14 -4.26
C PRO A 7 -8.33 5.06 -3.86
N VAL A 8 -7.67 6.20 -3.74
CA VAL A 8 -6.27 6.30 -3.32
C VAL A 8 -6.23 6.35 -1.80
N TYR A 9 -5.44 5.47 -1.18
CA TYR A 9 -5.13 5.56 0.24
C TYR A 9 -3.91 6.46 0.42
N GLU A 10 -4.06 7.53 1.20
CA GLU A 10 -2.97 8.42 1.57
C GLU A 10 -2.48 8.05 2.96
N PRO A 11 -1.29 7.43 3.09
CA PRO A 11 -0.78 7.02 4.38
C PRO A 11 -0.42 8.25 5.23
N PRO A 12 -0.73 8.23 6.54
CA PRO A 12 -0.37 9.33 7.42
C PRO A 12 1.17 9.43 7.56
N PRO A 13 1.69 10.60 7.97
CA PRO A 13 3.09 10.77 8.31
C PRO A 13 3.55 9.76 9.36
N TYR A 14 4.80 9.33 9.23
CA TYR A 14 5.39 8.36 10.11
C TYR A 14 5.73 8.98 11.47
N ALA A 15 4.99 8.55 12.50
CA ALA A 15 5.02 9.16 13.82
C ALA A 15 5.86 8.41 14.87
N LEU A 16 6.40 7.24 14.54
CA LEU A 16 7.06 6.38 15.56
C LEU A 16 8.57 6.64 15.71
N SER A 17 9.15 7.47 14.85
CA SER A 17 10.59 7.75 14.89
C SER A 17 11.01 8.37 16.21
N GLY A 18 12.07 7.81 16.83
CA GLY A 18 12.62 8.30 18.09
C GLY A 18 11.82 7.97 19.35
N LEU A 19 10.68 7.29 19.23
CA LEU A 19 9.90 6.85 20.38
C LEU A 19 10.52 5.61 21.02
N SER A 20 10.54 5.57 22.36
CA SER A 20 10.78 4.36 23.13
C SER A 20 9.55 3.43 23.10
N PHE A 21 9.73 2.16 23.44
CA PHE A 21 8.65 1.17 23.40
C PHE A 21 7.40 1.61 24.20
N SER A 22 7.58 2.17 25.40
CA SER A 22 6.49 2.65 26.26
C SER A 22 5.75 3.88 25.72
N GLN A 23 6.35 4.62 24.80
CA GLN A 23 5.76 5.80 24.16
C GLN A 23 4.99 5.46 22.88
N LEU A 24 5.08 4.21 22.38
CA LEU A 24 4.37 3.79 21.18
C LEU A 24 2.85 3.75 21.42
N PRO A 25 2.01 3.94 20.38
CA PRO A 25 0.58 3.69 20.49
C PRO A 25 0.26 2.28 20.99
N MET A 26 -0.82 2.13 21.76
CA MET A 26 -1.17 0.87 22.43
C MET A 26 -1.28 -0.33 21.46
N TYR A 27 -1.89 -0.13 20.30
CA TYR A 27 -2.02 -1.19 19.28
C TYR A 27 -0.68 -1.59 18.67
N THR A 28 0.24 -0.63 18.48
CA THR A 28 1.61 -0.88 18.04
C THR A 28 2.35 -1.71 19.09
N GLN A 29 2.28 -1.33 20.37
CA GLN A 29 2.90 -2.09 21.47
C GLN A 29 2.38 -3.53 21.51
N ARG A 30 1.06 -3.72 21.47
CA ARG A 30 0.43 -5.05 21.48
C ARG A 30 0.89 -5.92 20.32
N TYR A 31 0.95 -5.36 19.11
CA TYR A 31 1.43 -6.09 17.95
C TYR A 31 2.90 -6.51 18.11
N LEU A 32 3.76 -5.61 18.58
CA LEU A 32 5.17 -5.90 18.83
C LEU A 32 5.36 -6.99 19.90
N GLN A 33 4.59 -6.95 20.98
CA GLN A 33 4.61 -8.00 22.02
C GLN A 33 4.20 -9.36 21.46
N PHE A 34 3.17 -9.38 20.62
CA PHE A 34 2.69 -10.61 19.98
C PHE A 34 3.76 -11.24 19.08
N ILE A 35 4.49 -10.44 18.30
CA ILE A 35 5.51 -10.99 17.39
C ILE A 35 6.83 -11.32 18.09
N ALA A 36 7.24 -10.56 19.11
CA ALA A 36 8.53 -10.75 19.77
C ALA A 36 8.50 -11.76 20.92
N LYS A 37 7.32 -12.02 21.51
CA LYS A 37 7.14 -12.90 22.68
C LYS A 37 7.98 -12.48 23.92
N SER A 38 8.58 -11.28 23.91
CA SER A 38 9.35 -10.67 25.00
C SER A 38 8.99 -9.18 25.16
N VAL A 39 9.24 -8.61 26.36
CA VAL A 39 8.97 -7.20 26.69
C VAL A 39 10.19 -6.59 27.41
N PRO A 40 10.85 -5.55 26.87
CA PRO A 40 10.68 -4.99 25.53
C PRO A 40 10.98 -6.02 24.44
N PRO A 41 10.43 -5.84 23.22
CA PRO A 41 10.72 -6.71 22.09
C PRO A 41 12.24 -6.78 21.86
N ASP A 42 12.80 -7.98 21.79
CA ASP A 42 14.15 -8.13 21.25
C ASP A 42 14.15 -7.80 19.76
N VAL A 43 15.26 -7.27 19.25
CA VAL A 43 15.39 -6.98 17.81
C VAL A 43 15.46 -8.32 17.07
N PRO A 44 14.48 -8.67 16.21
CA PRO A 44 14.51 -9.92 15.45
C PRO A 44 15.68 -9.92 14.45
N GLU A 45 15.91 -11.00 13.70
CA GLU A 45 16.82 -10.98 12.54
C GLU A 45 16.23 -10.18 11.36
N VAL A 46 17.06 -9.70 10.44
CA VAL A 46 16.62 -8.87 9.29
C VAL A 46 15.61 -9.62 8.42
N ASP A 47 15.93 -10.87 8.10
CA ASP A 47 15.09 -11.74 7.30
C ASP A 47 13.74 -11.97 7.98
N SER A 48 13.75 -12.11 9.32
CA SER A 48 12.51 -12.25 10.10
C SER A 48 11.61 -11.01 10.01
N ILE A 49 12.13 -9.77 9.97
CA ILE A 49 11.27 -8.57 9.84
C ILE A 49 10.72 -8.47 8.41
N SER A 50 11.55 -8.76 7.40
CA SER A 50 11.13 -8.78 6.00
C SER A 50 10.02 -9.79 5.74
N ASP A 51 10.13 -10.98 6.32
CA ASP A 51 9.11 -12.03 6.24
C ASP A 51 7.81 -11.59 6.90
N LYS A 52 7.89 -10.96 8.08
CA LYS A 52 6.70 -10.41 8.76
C LYS A 52 6.02 -9.32 7.95
N ARG A 53 6.78 -8.42 7.30
CA ARG A 53 6.23 -7.44 6.36
C ARG A 53 5.48 -8.12 5.22
N SER A 54 6.10 -9.12 4.59
CA SER A 54 5.50 -9.89 3.51
C SER A 54 4.18 -10.55 3.95
N ILE A 55 4.15 -11.15 5.14
CA ILE A 55 2.95 -11.77 5.72
C ILE A 55 1.83 -10.75 5.90
N ILE A 56 2.10 -9.59 6.50
CA ILE A 56 1.04 -8.58 6.72
C ILE A 56 0.59 -7.92 5.41
N SER A 57 1.47 -7.78 4.41
CA SER A 57 1.09 -7.33 3.07
C SER A 57 0.16 -8.32 2.37
N MET A 58 0.45 -9.63 2.48
CA MET A 58 -0.45 -10.67 1.97
C MET A 58 -1.81 -10.66 2.68
N ALA A 59 -1.81 -10.45 3.99
CA ALA A 59 -3.04 -10.33 4.77
C ALA A 59 -3.87 -9.12 4.30
N LEU A 60 -3.24 -7.95 4.10
CA LEU A 60 -3.88 -6.76 3.52
C LEU A 60 -4.57 -7.10 2.20
N PHE A 61 -3.85 -7.68 1.24
CA PHE A 61 -4.42 -8.00 -0.07
C PHE A 61 -5.63 -8.94 0.02
N ARG A 62 -5.60 -9.91 0.94
CA ARG A 62 -6.72 -10.83 1.17
C ARG A 62 -7.92 -10.12 1.77
N SER A 63 -7.70 -9.28 2.78
CA SER A 63 -8.77 -8.52 3.44
C SER A 63 -9.48 -7.56 2.48
N LEU A 64 -8.75 -6.98 1.51
CA LEU A 64 -9.35 -6.04 0.54
C LEU A 64 -10.22 -6.73 -0.52
N ILE A 65 -10.06 -8.02 -0.81
CA ILE A 65 -10.74 -8.70 -1.94
C ILE A 65 -12.27 -8.55 -1.86
N GLY A 66 -12.86 -8.83 -0.71
CA GLY A 66 -14.32 -8.77 -0.55
C GLY A 66 -14.88 -7.36 -0.78
N ASN A 67 -14.21 -6.38 -0.17
CA ASN A 67 -14.56 -4.97 -0.26
C ASN A 67 -14.35 -4.42 -1.70
N ASP A 68 -13.23 -4.77 -2.35
CA ASP A 68 -12.92 -4.40 -3.74
C ASP A 68 -13.98 -4.93 -4.72
N MET A 69 -14.37 -6.21 -4.58
CA MET A 69 -15.43 -6.79 -5.40
C MET A 69 -16.76 -6.08 -5.19
N ALA A 70 -17.08 -5.69 -3.95
CA ALA A 70 -18.29 -4.95 -3.65
C ALA A 70 -18.29 -3.55 -4.29
N LEU A 71 -17.17 -2.81 -4.22
CA LEU A 71 -17.00 -1.52 -4.87
C LEU A 71 -17.21 -1.61 -6.39
N VAL A 72 -16.59 -2.62 -7.03
CA VAL A 72 -16.75 -2.85 -8.48
C VAL A 72 -18.20 -3.18 -8.83
N ARG A 73 -18.87 -4.05 -8.06
CA ARG A 73 -20.30 -4.34 -8.27
C ARG A 73 -21.16 -3.08 -8.20
N GLN A 74 -20.92 -2.19 -7.22
CA GLN A 74 -21.69 -0.95 -7.12
C GLN A 74 -21.45 0.01 -8.29
N ARG A 75 -20.23 0.05 -8.83
CA ARG A 75 -19.93 0.80 -10.06
C ARG A 75 -20.66 0.21 -11.26
N ASP A 76 -20.65 -1.10 -11.44
CA ASP A 76 -21.31 -1.75 -12.57
C ASP A 76 -22.83 -1.57 -12.52
N ASN A 77 -23.43 -1.64 -11.32
CA ASN A 77 -24.82 -1.27 -11.08
C ASN A 77 -25.11 0.17 -11.51
N ALA A 78 -24.25 1.12 -11.14
CA ALA A 78 -24.40 2.53 -11.53
C ALA A 78 -24.36 2.72 -13.06
N ILE A 79 -23.42 2.03 -13.74
CA ILE A 79 -23.31 2.05 -15.21
C ILE A 79 -24.56 1.45 -15.86
N ALA A 80 -25.07 0.34 -15.33
CA ALA A 80 -26.27 -0.32 -15.85
C ALA A 80 -27.50 0.60 -15.73
N MET A 81 -27.69 1.25 -14.58
CA MET A 81 -28.78 2.23 -14.38
C MET A 81 -28.65 3.43 -15.32
N ALA A 82 -27.45 4.01 -15.44
CA ALA A 82 -27.22 5.13 -16.35
C ALA A 82 -27.50 4.77 -17.83
N ARG A 83 -27.22 3.53 -18.24
CA ARG A 83 -27.55 3.03 -19.59
C ARG A 83 -29.06 2.89 -19.80
N LYS A 84 -29.82 2.46 -18.78
CA LYS A 84 -31.29 2.38 -18.86
C LYS A 84 -31.90 3.76 -19.11
N LEU A 85 -31.46 4.78 -18.36
CA LEU A 85 -31.94 6.15 -18.52
C LEU A 85 -31.62 6.75 -19.90
N ARG A 86 -30.49 6.38 -20.52
CA ARG A 86 -30.14 6.85 -21.87
C ARG A 86 -30.99 6.26 -23.00
N ARG A 87 -31.71 5.15 -22.77
CA ARG A 87 -32.48 4.44 -23.81
C ARG A 87 -33.89 5.01 -24.03
N GLY A 88 -34.29 6.05 -23.30
CA GLY A 88 -35.57 6.76 -23.48
C GLY A 88 -36.00 7.48 -22.21
N ILE A 89 -36.99 8.39 -22.32
CA ILE A 89 -37.58 9.09 -21.16
C ILE A 89 -38.40 8.06 -20.37
N PRO A 90 -37.98 7.66 -19.15
CA PRO A 90 -38.76 6.74 -18.34
C PRO A 90 -40.03 7.43 -17.81
N PRO A 91 -41.10 6.69 -17.54
CA PRO A 91 -42.22 7.20 -16.75
C PRO A 91 -41.73 7.82 -15.44
N GLN A 92 -42.42 8.85 -14.93
CA GLN A 92 -42.01 9.59 -13.73
C GLN A 92 -41.80 8.69 -12.50
N ALA A 93 -42.65 7.66 -12.33
CA ALA A 93 -42.51 6.65 -11.27
C ALA A 93 -41.20 5.84 -11.41
N THR A 94 -40.78 5.53 -12.64
CA THR A 94 -39.50 4.84 -12.91
C THR A 94 -38.32 5.74 -12.60
N THR A 95 -38.41 7.04 -12.87
CA THR A 95 -37.38 8.03 -12.55
C THR A 95 -37.19 8.19 -11.03
N GLN A 96 -38.28 8.26 -10.27
CA GLN A 96 -38.23 8.35 -8.80
C GLN A 96 -37.56 7.12 -8.17
N TRP A 97 -37.98 5.92 -8.58
CA TRP A 97 -37.37 4.68 -8.11
C TRP A 97 -35.86 4.61 -8.44
N HIS A 98 -35.44 5.06 -9.63
CA HIS A 98 -34.01 5.10 -9.99
C HIS A 98 -33.21 6.07 -9.09
N LEU A 99 -33.80 7.21 -8.70
CA LEU A 99 -33.15 8.16 -7.80
C LEU A 99 -32.95 7.56 -6.41
N GLU A 100 -33.98 6.94 -5.85
CA GLU A 100 -33.91 6.27 -4.54
C GLU A 100 -32.90 5.12 -4.53
N GLU A 101 -32.87 4.31 -5.60
CA GLU A 101 -31.89 3.25 -5.76
C GLU A 101 -30.45 3.80 -5.85
N GLN A 102 -30.25 4.91 -6.58
CA GLN A 102 -28.95 5.58 -6.65
C GLN A 102 -28.51 6.15 -5.30
N LEU A 103 -29.42 6.78 -4.56
CA LEU A 103 -29.12 7.32 -3.22
C LEU A 103 -28.72 6.20 -2.26
N THR A 104 -29.49 5.12 -2.21
CA THR A 104 -29.20 3.94 -1.38
C THR A 104 -27.83 3.36 -1.72
N ARG A 105 -27.53 3.25 -3.02
CA ARG A 105 -26.24 2.76 -3.51
C ARG A 105 -25.08 3.66 -3.10
N ILE A 106 -25.23 4.98 -3.25
CA ILE A 106 -24.21 5.96 -2.88
C ILE A 106 -23.95 5.92 -1.37
N GLN A 107 -25.01 5.89 -0.56
CA GLN A 107 -24.91 5.74 0.89
C GLN A 107 -24.16 4.46 1.26
N PHE A 108 -24.48 3.32 0.65
CA PHE A 108 -23.75 2.08 0.91
C PHE A 108 -22.25 2.18 0.57
N VAL A 109 -21.90 2.86 -0.53
CA VAL A 109 -20.48 3.07 -0.88
C VAL A 109 -19.79 3.97 0.15
N LEU A 110 -20.41 5.10 0.50
CA LEU A 110 -19.80 6.13 1.36
C LEU A 110 -19.78 5.75 2.83
N ASP A 111 -20.82 5.08 3.33
CA ASP A 111 -21.02 4.81 4.75
C ASP A 111 -20.55 3.42 5.15
N THR A 112 -20.31 2.52 4.18
CA THR A 112 -19.88 1.14 4.45
C THR A 112 -18.60 0.80 3.73
N LEU A 113 -18.60 0.81 2.39
CA LEU A 113 -17.48 0.23 1.64
C LEU A 113 -16.18 1.04 1.75
N LEU A 114 -16.23 2.38 1.62
CA LEU A 114 -15.03 3.21 1.75
C LEU A 114 -14.49 3.24 3.20
N PRO A 115 -15.32 3.40 4.25
CA PRO A 115 -14.84 3.33 5.63
C PRO A 115 -14.26 1.97 5.99
N GLU A 116 -14.88 0.87 5.57
CA GLU A 116 -14.33 -0.48 5.80
C GLU A 116 -12.97 -0.65 5.12
N ARG A 117 -12.84 -0.17 3.89
CA ARG A 117 -11.55 -0.16 3.18
C ARG A 117 -10.48 0.59 3.96
N GLU A 118 -10.81 1.79 4.45
CA GLU A 118 -9.90 2.62 5.23
C GLU A 118 -9.50 1.93 6.54
N LEU A 119 -10.44 1.29 7.24
CA LEU A 119 -10.15 0.51 8.45
C LEU A 119 -9.15 -0.62 8.18
N ILE A 120 -9.31 -1.34 7.06
CA ILE A 120 -8.37 -2.39 6.64
C ILE A 120 -6.96 -1.81 6.43
N PHE A 121 -6.85 -0.67 5.74
CA PHE A 121 -5.56 0.00 5.57
C PHE A 121 -4.96 0.48 6.89
N ASN A 122 -5.76 1.10 7.75
CA ASN A 122 -5.30 1.61 9.05
C ASN A 122 -4.78 0.48 9.95
N GLU A 123 -5.45 -0.67 9.99
CA GLU A 123 -4.95 -1.84 10.71
C GLU A 123 -3.62 -2.34 10.15
N PHE A 124 -3.49 -2.38 8.82
CA PHE A 124 -2.23 -2.72 8.17
C PHE A 124 -1.12 -1.72 8.52
N MET A 125 -1.39 -0.42 8.45
CA MET A 125 -0.42 0.64 8.72
C MET A 125 0.12 0.57 10.14
N ILE A 126 -0.72 0.29 11.14
CA ILE A 126 -0.28 0.10 12.53
C ILE A 126 0.78 -1.01 12.62
N LYS A 127 0.52 -2.15 11.98
CA LYS A 127 1.43 -3.32 12.00
C LYS A 127 2.69 -3.04 11.19
N PHE A 128 2.56 -2.38 10.04
CA PHE A 128 3.67 -2.03 9.16
C PHE A 128 4.62 -1.04 9.83
N ASP A 129 4.09 0.04 10.40
CA ASP A 129 4.88 1.06 11.09
C ASP A 129 5.58 0.51 12.33
N ALA A 130 4.96 -0.45 13.03
CA ALA A 130 5.60 -1.19 14.10
C ALA A 130 6.85 -1.96 13.63
N LEU A 131 6.78 -2.61 12.46
CA LEU A 131 7.92 -3.32 11.88
C LEU A 131 9.02 -2.34 11.43
N VAL A 132 8.66 -1.20 10.86
CA VAL A 132 9.61 -0.13 10.54
C VAL A 132 10.28 0.41 11.81
N TRP A 133 9.52 0.55 12.90
CA TRP A 133 10.08 0.96 14.20
C TRP A 133 11.12 -0.03 14.72
N LEU A 134 10.93 -1.35 14.52
CA LEU A 134 11.94 -2.35 14.87
C LEU A 134 13.22 -2.23 14.03
N ASP A 135 13.12 -1.88 12.74
CA ASP A 135 14.30 -1.65 11.92
C ASP A 135 15.14 -0.46 12.44
N GLN A 136 14.51 0.55 13.05
CA GLN A 136 15.24 1.70 13.61
C GLN A 136 16.21 1.32 14.71
N ARG A 137 15.87 0.30 15.50
CA ARG A 137 16.70 -0.12 16.62
C ARG A 137 18.04 -0.70 16.18
N ARG A 138 18.22 -0.94 14.88
CA ARG A 138 19.47 -1.43 14.29
C ARG A 138 20.34 -0.31 13.73
N TRP A 139 19.78 0.86 13.45
CA TRP A 139 20.47 1.94 12.75
C TRP A 139 20.53 3.18 13.62
N GLU A 140 21.74 3.61 13.91
CA GLU A 140 21.99 4.82 14.68
C GLU A 140 21.97 6.07 13.77
N ASN A 141 21.73 7.24 14.36
CA ASN A 141 21.90 8.56 13.72
C ASN A 141 21.02 8.87 12.49
N CYS A 142 19.91 8.16 12.32
CA CYS A 142 18.92 8.47 11.27
C CYS A 142 17.94 9.56 11.73
N THR A 143 17.61 10.51 10.85
CA THR A 143 16.61 11.54 11.13
C THR A 143 15.18 11.03 10.91
N SER A 144 14.18 11.69 11.48
CA SER A 144 12.77 11.37 11.24
C SER A 144 12.40 11.45 9.75
N GLU A 145 13.01 12.37 8.99
CA GLU A 145 12.81 12.50 7.54
C GLU A 145 13.39 11.28 6.78
N SER A 146 14.56 10.77 7.19
CA SER A 146 15.13 9.55 6.61
C SER A 146 14.23 8.35 6.86
N TRP A 147 13.65 8.23 8.05
CA TRP A 147 12.70 7.16 8.37
C TRP A 147 11.38 7.25 7.61
N GLN A 148 10.86 8.47 7.40
CA GLN A 148 9.72 8.70 6.52
C GLN A 148 10.01 8.18 5.11
N LYS A 149 11.14 8.60 4.51
CA LYS A 149 11.53 8.15 3.16
C LYS A 149 11.71 6.64 3.07
N TYR A 150 12.34 6.04 4.08
CA TYR A 150 12.53 4.59 4.14
C TYR A 150 11.19 3.84 4.20
N ARG A 151 10.28 4.28 5.08
CA ARG A 151 8.93 3.72 5.18
C ARG A 151 8.19 3.84 3.86
N ASP A 152 8.18 5.03 3.25
CA ASP A 152 7.43 5.28 2.04
C ASP A 152 7.96 4.43 0.87
N ALA A 153 9.28 4.28 0.75
CA ALA A 153 9.90 3.40 -0.25
C ALA A 153 9.51 1.91 -0.08
N LEU A 154 9.30 1.44 1.16
CA LEU A 154 8.81 0.09 1.42
C LEU A 154 7.31 -0.05 1.15
N LEU A 155 6.55 1.03 1.38
CA LEU A 155 5.09 1.05 1.33
C LEU A 155 4.54 1.23 -0.09
N GLU A 156 5.19 2.06 -0.90
CA GLU A 156 4.81 2.38 -2.28
C GLU A 156 4.46 1.13 -3.13
N PRO A 157 5.33 0.11 -3.25
CA PRO A 157 5.00 -1.08 -4.06
C PRO A 157 3.81 -1.89 -3.53
N ILE A 158 3.52 -1.79 -2.22
CA ILE A 158 2.37 -2.45 -1.61
C ILE A 158 1.08 -1.71 -2.01
N LEU A 159 1.07 -0.38 -1.90
CA LEU A 159 -0.07 0.45 -2.27
C LEU A 159 -0.36 0.37 -3.78
N ASP A 160 0.67 0.44 -4.62
CA ASP A 160 0.54 0.25 -6.08
C ASP A 160 -0.12 -1.07 -6.44
N ARG A 161 0.25 -2.13 -5.71
CA ARG A 161 -0.34 -3.46 -5.90
C ARG A 161 -1.82 -3.49 -5.53
N THR A 162 -2.23 -2.82 -4.44
CA THR A 162 -3.66 -2.72 -4.09
C THR A 162 -4.47 -2.02 -5.18
N SER A 163 -3.95 -0.92 -5.73
CA SER A 163 -4.57 -0.17 -6.83
C SER A 163 -4.68 -0.99 -8.11
N THR A 164 -3.60 -1.71 -8.45
CA THR A 164 -3.55 -2.61 -9.60
C THR A 164 -4.55 -3.76 -9.44
N GLN A 165 -4.66 -4.34 -8.25
CA GLN A 165 -5.58 -5.44 -7.97
C GLN A 165 -7.03 -5.00 -8.14
N LEU A 166 -7.43 -3.87 -7.55
CA LEU A 166 -8.78 -3.33 -7.73
C LEU A 166 -9.09 -3.03 -9.20
N THR A 167 -8.12 -2.50 -9.94
CA THR A 167 -8.26 -2.28 -11.39
C THR A 167 -8.46 -3.59 -12.16
N ARG A 168 -7.75 -4.66 -11.80
CA ARG A 168 -7.93 -5.99 -12.43
C ARG A 168 -9.32 -6.56 -12.17
N ILE A 169 -9.81 -6.44 -10.92
CA ILE A 169 -11.18 -6.83 -10.56
C ILE A 169 -12.19 -6.03 -11.39
N ALA A 170 -12.00 -4.72 -11.51
CA ALA A 170 -12.86 -3.85 -12.32
C ALA A 170 -12.85 -4.16 -13.83
N GLN A 171 -11.82 -4.85 -14.32
CA GLN A 171 -11.71 -5.32 -15.71
C GLN A 171 -12.26 -6.74 -15.91
N GLY A 172 -12.80 -7.38 -14.87
CA GLY A 172 -13.27 -8.77 -14.93
C GLY A 172 -12.14 -9.78 -15.17
N LYS A 173 -10.89 -9.40 -14.92
CA LYS A 173 -9.74 -10.31 -15.01
C LYS A 173 -9.71 -11.17 -13.75
N SER A 174 -9.60 -12.48 -13.94
CA SER A 174 -9.55 -13.44 -12.83
C SER A 174 -8.42 -13.09 -11.85
N ILE A 175 -8.66 -13.30 -10.55
CA ILE A 175 -7.65 -13.28 -9.49
C ILE A 175 -6.84 -14.60 -9.51
N GLU A 176 -6.87 -15.33 -10.62
CA GLU A 176 -5.96 -16.43 -10.95
C GLU A 176 -4.55 -15.86 -11.16
N ASN A 177 -3.85 -15.61 -10.06
CA ASN A 177 -2.38 -15.64 -9.89
C ASN A 177 -1.99 -15.19 -8.48
N MET A 178 -2.76 -15.57 -7.46
CA MET A 178 -2.31 -15.54 -6.06
C MET A 178 -1.48 -16.80 -5.72
N HIS A 179 -0.78 -17.37 -6.71
CA HIS A 179 0.23 -18.40 -6.47
C HIS A 179 1.41 -17.76 -5.71
N VAL A 180 1.48 -18.10 -4.42
CA VAL A 180 2.70 -18.34 -3.63
C VAL A 180 3.97 -17.75 -4.26
N ILE A 181 4.36 -16.54 -3.84
CA ILE A 181 5.77 -16.15 -3.92
C ILE A 181 6.44 -16.73 -2.67
N ASN A 182 6.71 -18.04 -2.73
CA ASN A 182 7.85 -18.62 -2.02
C ASN A 182 9.05 -18.33 -2.93
N GLY A 183 9.93 -17.43 -2.52
CA GLY A 183 11.16 -17.13 -3.25
C GLY A 183 11.49 -15.65 -3.30
N TYR A 184 12.36 -15.24 -2.39
CA TYR A 184 13.00 -13.93 -2.28
C TYR A 184 13.46 -13.31 -3.61
N THR A 185 13.25 -12.00 -3.77
CA THR A 185 14.31 -10.98 -3.90
C THR A 185 13.66 -9.62 -4.14
N TYR A 186 13.69 -8.74 -3.14
CA TYR A 186 13.57 -7.30 -3.38
C TYR A 186 14.86 -6.85 -4.08
N ARG A 187 14.92 -7.01 -5.40
CA ARG A 187 15.89 -6.29 -6.23
C ARG A 187 15.33 -4.89 -6.44
N ALA A 188 16.07 -3.88 -5.99
CA ALA A 188 15.73 -2.47 -6.16
C ALA A 188 15.33 -2.17 -7.62
N PRO A 189 14.39 -1.23 -7.86
CA PRO A 189 14.05 -0.80 -9.21
C PRO A 189 15.31 -0.26 -9.91
N SER A 190 15.79 -0.99 -10.92
CA SER A 190 16.63 -0.40 -11.94
C SER A 190 15.85 0.74 -12.59
N LEU A 191 16.40 1.95 -12.51
CA LEU A 191 15.91 3.16 -13.16
C LEU A 191 15.57 2.91 -14.64
N PRO A 192 14.58 3.62 -15.20
CA PRO A 192 14.13 3.40 -16.57
C PRO A 192 15.24 3.73 -17.58
N TYR A 193 15.48 2.76 -18.46
CA TYR A 193 16.20 2.95 -19.71
C TYR A 193 15.30 3.77 -20.65
N SER A 194 15.60 5.06 -20.84
CA SER A 194 14.97 5.87 -21.89
C SER A 194 15.66 5.63 -23.24
N PRO A 195 14.96 5.16 -24.28
CA PRO A 195 15.54 4.97 -25.59
C PRO A 195 15.24 6.17 -26.49
N SER A 196 15.97 7.28 -26.35
CA SER A 196 16.14 8.29 -27.42
C SER A 196 17.15 9.37 -26.99
N GLY A 197 18.22 9.54 -27.76
CA GLY A 197 19.23 10.57 -27.52
C GLY A 197 18.78 11.97 -27.88
N SER A 198 19.27 12.97 -27.14
CA SER A 198 20.08 14.08 -27.68
C SER A 198 20.35 15.15 -26.62
N SER A 199 21.65 15.31 -26.32
CA SER A 199 22.38 16.57 -26.10
C SER A 199 22.23 17.42 -24.81
N ARG A 200 23.43 17.68 -24.27
CA ARG A 200 23.93 18.91 -23.60
C ARG A 200 23.63 19.17 -22.12
N ALA A 201 24.65 18.80 -21.33
CA ALA A 201 25.38 19.65 -20.39
C ALA A 201 24.60 20.36 -19.27
N SER A 202 24.84 19.92 -18.04
CA SER A 202 25.38 20.79 -16.98
C SER A 202 26.02 19.95 -15.88
N ARG A 203 27.31 20.19 -15.65
CA ARG A 203 28.08 19.70 -14.51
C ARG A 203 27.46 20.26 -13.23
N ALA A 204 26.88 19.41 -12.40
CA ALA A 204 26.72 19.69 -10.97
C ALA A 204 27.46 18.61 -10.19
N ARG A 205 28.52 19.01 -9.49
CA ARG A 205 29.26 18.16 -8.56
C ARG A 205 28.32 17.82 -7.40
N PHE A 206 27.80 16.61 -7.33
CA PHE A 206 27.23 16.10 -6.10
C PHE A 206 28.39 15.80 -5.14
N ARG A 207 28.55 16.68 -4.14
CA ARG A 207 29.28 16.36 -2.92
C ARG A 207 28.60 15.15 -2.28
N ARG A 208 29.40 14.13 -1.94
CA ARG A 208 28.99 13.00 -1.11
C ARG A 208 28.46 13.53 0.22
N SER A 209 27.15 13.41 0.43
CA SER A 209 26.57 13.37 1.78
C SER A 209 26.44 11.90 2.15
N ALA A 210 26.97 11.54 3.32
CA ALA A 210 26.89 10.20 3.89
C ALA A 210 25.43 9.73 3.93
N ALA A 211 25.13 8.66 3.21
CA ALA A 211 23.81 8.08 3.17
C ALA A 211 23.59 7.26 4.46
N CYS A 212 22.58 7.63 5.25
CA CYS A 212 22.00 6.74 6.25
C CYS A 212 21.03 5.79 5.53
N GLY A 213 21.47 4.55 5.34
CA GLY A 213 20.75 3.48 4.64
C GLY A 213 21.76 2.46 4.10
N PRO A 214 21.36 1.23 3.74
CA PRO A 214 22.29 0.24 3.24
C PRO A 214 22.93 0.75 1.94
N GLU A 215 24.17 1.23 2.04
CA GLU A 215 25.06 1.33 0.89
C GLU A 215 25.24 -0.09 0.34
N PHE A 216 24.79 -0.30 -0.90
CA PHE A 216 25.04 -1.52 -1.65
C PHE A 216 26.56 -1.75 -1.72
N ARG A 217 27.06 -2.67 -0.90
CA ARG A 217 28.45 -3.12 -0.94
C ARG A 217 28.60 -4.05 -2.14
N GLU A 218 29.18 -3.52 -3.21
CA GLU A 218 29.61 -4.30 -4.37
C GLU A 218 30.88 -5.08 -3.97
N ASP A 219 30.72 -6.36 -3.61
CA ASP A 219 31.85 -7.28 -3.44
C ASP A 219 32.52 -7.52 -4.79
N ARG A 220 33.61 -6.80 -5.03
CA ARG A 220 34.59 -7.18 -6.05
C ARG A 220 35.34 -8.41 -5.57
N HIS A 221 34.87 -9.58 -5.98
CA HIS A 221 35.71 -10.76 -6.06
C HIS A 221 36.89 -10.49 -7.00
N ARG A 222 38.10 -10.42 -6.42
CA ARG A 222 39.34 -10.73 -7.12
C ARG A 222 39.55 -12.24 -7.12
N GLY A 223 40.00 -12.77 -8.25
CA GLY A 223 40.47 -14.14 -8.48
C GLY A 223 40.21 -14.49 -9.94
N CYS A 224 41.18 -14.75 -10.82
CA CYS A 224 42.61 -15.03 -10.69
C CYS A 224 43.40 -14.23 -11.74
#